data_AF-A0A099Z8X7-F1
#
_entry.id   AF-A0A099Z8X7-F1
#
_cell.length_a   1.000
_cell.length_b   1.000
_cell.length_c   1.000
_cell.angle_alpha   90.00
_cell.angle_beta   90.00
_cell.angle_gamma   90.00
#
_symmetry.space_group_name_H-M   'P 1'
#
loop_
_entity.id
_entity.type
_entity.pdbx_description
1 polymer ?
#
loop_
_entity_poly.entity_id
_entity_poly.type
_entity_poly.pdbx_seq_one_letter_code
_entity_poly.pdbx_strand_id
1 'polypeptide(L)' 'FQFDGDIRVLTQMMVDPAATEKRGGGKNLPLRRGEILDVIQFTNEEQILCRNSQRRYGYVPRAVMLRL' A
#
# COMPACT_ATOMS: atom_id res chain seq x y z
N PHE A 1 2.76 -7.05 -13.25
CA PHE A 1 2.64 -7.75 -11.95
C PHE A 1 1.49 -8.73 -12.08
N GLN A 2 1.64 -9.95 -11.56
CA GLN A 2 0.59 -10.96 -11.48
C GLN A 2 0.41 -11.30 -10.01
N PHE A 3 -0.82 -11.21 -9.53
CA PHE A 3 -1.25 -11.58 -8.19
C PHE A 3 -2.19 -12.76 -8.32
N ASP A 4 -1.87 -13.85 -7.64
CA ASP A 4 -2.71 -15.03 -7.59
C ASP A 4 -3.34 -15.09 -6.20
N GLY A 5 -4.63 -14.74 -6.13
CA GLY A 5 -5.36 -14.59 -4.89
C GLY A 5 -6.61 -13.73 -5.03
N ASP A 6 -7.51 -13.86 -4.06
CA ASP A 6 -8.74 -13.08 -4.01
C ASP A 6 -8.45 -11.60 -3.74
N ILE A 7 -8.93 -10.72 -4.60
CA ILE A 7 -8.87 -9.27 -4.39
C ILE A 7 -9.98 -8.88 -3.41
N ARG A 8 -9.66 -8.81 -2.12
CA ARG A 8 -10.54 -8.32 -1.06
C ARG A 8 -9.82 -7.26 -0.24
N VAL A 9 -10.58 -6.29 0.27
CA VAL A 9 -10.03 -5.29 1.20
C VAL A 9 -10.05 -5.89 2.59
N LEU A 10 -8.87 -6.06 3.19
CA LEU A 10 -8.72 -6.57 4.55
C LEU A 10 -8.93 -5.46 5.59
N THR A 11 -8.39 -4.27 5.30
CA THR A 11 -8.52 -3.07 6.12
C THR A 11 -8.12 -1.84 5.32
N GLN A 12 -8.29 -0.65 5.88
CA GLN A 12 -7.74 0.60 5.37
C GLN A 12 -6.64 1.09 6.31
N MET A 13 -5.58 1.63 5.73
CA MET A 13 -4.45 2.20 6.46
C MET A 13 -4.01 3.49 5.80
N MET A 14 -3.41 4.38 6.57
CA MET A 14 -2.91 5.67 6.10
C MET A 14 -1.40 5.60 5.89
N VAL A 15 -0.91 6.13 4.77
CA VAL A 15 0.51 6.44 4.62
C VAL A 15 0.86 7.53 5.64
N ASP A 16 1.79 7.25 6.54
CA ASP A 16 2.24 8.17 7.59
C ASP A 16 2.48 9.58 6.98
N PRO A 17 1.80 10.63 7.46
CA PRO A 17 2.03 12.00 6.99
C PRO A 17 3.50 12.45 7.11
N ALA A 18 4.27 11.86 8.02
CA ALA A 18 5.71 12.12 8.17
C ALA A 18 6.59 11.35 7.16
N ALA A 19 6.05 10.35 6.45
CA ALA A 19 6.81 9.56 5.49
C ALA A 19 7.33 10.41 4.32
N THR A 20 8.51 10.07 3.80
CA THR A 20 9.01 10.69 2.57
C THR A 20 8.22 10.19 1.37
N GLU A 21 7.70 11.11 0.56
CA GLU A 21 7.04 10.76 -0.69
C GLU A 21 8.02 10.04 -1.62
N LYS A 22 7.54 9.00 -2.29
CA LYS A 22 8.34 8.23 -3.24
C LYS A 22 7.55 8.07 -4.52
N ARG A 23 8.23 8.35 -5.64
CA ARG A 23 7.72 7.94 -6.95
C ARG A 23 7.71 6.41 -6.94
N GLY A 24 6.52 5.85 -7.14
CA GLY A 24 6.36 4.40 -7.28
C GLY A 24 7.14 3.89 -8.50
N GLY A 25 7.24 2.58 -8.64
CA GLY A 25 8.00 1.98 -9.74
C GLY A 25 7.98 0.47 -9.70
N GLY A 26 7.98 -0.16 -10.87
CA GLY A 26 7.90 -1.61 -10.99
C GLY A 26 6.62 -2.17 -10.34
N LYS A 27 6.77 -2.87 -9.23
CA LYS A 27 5.66 -3.46 -8.46
C LYS A 27 5.18 -2.59 -7.29
N ASN A 28 5.77 -1.41 -7.09
CA ASN A 28 5.51 -0.56 -5.92
C ASN A 28 4.54 0.57 -6.25
N LEU A 29 3.62 0.86 -5.33
CA LEU A 29 2.76 2.03 -5.43
C LEU A 29 3.55 3.32 -5.13
N PRO A 30 3.21 4.44 -5.79
CA PRO A 30 3.68 5.74 -5.33
C PRO A 30 3.14 6.03 -3.94
N LEU A 31 3.99 6.57 -3.07
CA LEU A 31 3.61 6.96 -1.71
C LEU A 31 3.32 8.45 -1.66
N ARG A 32 2.11 8.80 -1.21
CA ARG A 32 1.70 10.18 -0.92
C ARG A 32 1.35 10.29 0.55
N ARG A 33 1.82 11.35 1.20
CA ARG A 33 1.60 11.59 2.63
C ARG A 33 0.11 11.67 2.96
N GLY A 34 -0.31 10.97 4.00
CA GLY A 34 -1.71 10.95 4.44
C GLY A 34 -2.67 10.22 3.50
N GLU A 35 -2.18 9.60 2.42
CA GLU A 35 -3.04 8.84 1.51
C GLU A 35 -3.60 7.60 2.22
N ILE A 36 -4.92 7.41 2.13
CA ILE A 36 -5.57 6.19 2.60
C ILE A 36 -5.49 5.13 1.50
N LEU A 37 -4.99 3.95 1.87
CA LEU A 37 -4.86 2.81 0.99
C LEU A 37 -5.68 1.63 1.52
N ASP A 38 -6.35 0.92 0.61
CA ASP A 38 -6.93 -0.38 0.90
C ASP A 38 -5.79 -1.40 1.00
N VAL A 39 -5.70 -2.13 2.12
CA VAL A 39 -4.79 -3.27 2.28
C VAL A 39 -5.44 -4.50 1.68
N ILE A 40 -4.79 -5.06 0.65
CA ILE A 40 -5.25 -6.27 -0.05
C ILE A 40 -4.63 -7.51 0.57
N GLN A 41 -3.35 -7.44 0.94
CA GLN A 41 -2.65 -8.55 1.58
C GLN A 41 -1.53 -8.06 2.49
N PHE A 42 -1.46 -8.60 3.70
CA PHE A 42 -0.25 -8.53 4.51
C PHE A 42 0.75 -9.57 3.99
N THR A 43 1.77 -9.11 3.26
CA THR A 43 2.70 -10.03 2.58
C THR A 43 3.83 -10.49 3.49
N ASN A 44 4.57 -9.56 4.10
CA ASN A 44 5.64 -9.86 5.05
C ASN A 44 5.87 -8.66 5.99
N GLU A 45 6.97 -8.68 6.74
CA GLU A 45 7.29 -7.61 7.69
C GLU A 45 7.76 -6.31 7.03
N GLU A 46 8.31 -6.38 5.82
CA GLU A 46 8.89 -5.24 5.10
C GLU A 46 7.84 -4.48 4.30
N GLN A 47 6.93 -5.19 3.63
CA GLN A 47 5.96 -4.63 2.70
C GLN A 47 4.59 -5.30 2.82
N ILE A 48 3.58 -4.57 2.37
CA ILE A 48 2.21 -5.04 2.22
C ILE A 48 1.70 -4.70 0.81
N LEU A 49 0.76 -5.49 0.30
CA LEU A 49 0.11 -5.22 -0.97
C LEU A 49 -1.11 -4.33 -0.74
N CYS A 50 -1.12 -3.18 -1.41
CA CYS A 50 -2.18 -2.19 -1.28
C CYS A 50 -2.81 -1.84 -2.62
N ARG A 51 -3.97 -1.17 -2.53
CA ARG A 51 -4.65 -0.51 -3.64
C ARG A 51 -4.98 0.94 -3.27
N ASN A 52 -4.72 1.88 -4.18
CA ASN A 52 -5.12 3.28 -4.01
C ASN A 52 -6.49 3.58 -4.62
N SER A 53 -6.97 4.82 -4.43
CA SER A 53 -8.25 5.31 -4.97
C SER A 53 -8.34 5.25 -6.51
N GLN A 54 -7.20 5.22 -7.20
CA GLN A 54 -7.12 5.05 -8.66
C GLN A 54 -7.17 3.59 -9.10
N ARG A 55 -7.50 2.66 -8.19
CA ARG A 55 -7.51 1.20 -8.40
C ARG A 55 -6.18 0.62 -8.87
N ARG A 56 -5.06 1.32 -8.63
CA ARG A 56 -3.72 0.79 -8.89
C ARG A 56 -3.29 -0.05 -7.70
N TYR A 57 -2.69 -1.20 -7.99
CA TYR A 57 -2.14 -2.12 -7.00
C TYR A 57 -0.62 -2.02 -6.95
N GLY A 58 -0.06 -2.28 -5.77
CA GLY A 58 1.37 -2.45 -5.62
C GLY A 58 1.79 -2.47 -4.16
N TYR A 59 3.07 -2.79 -3.97
CA TYR A 59 3.65 -2.89 -2.64
C TYR A 59 3.93 -1.51 -2.06
N VAL A 60 3.75 -1.41 -0.75
CA VAL A 60 4.15 -0.27 0.07
C VAL A 60 4.90 -0.77 1.31
N PRO A 61 5.94 -0.06 1.78
CA PRO A 61 6.66 -0.45 2.99
C PRO A 61 5.71 -0.46 4.19
N ARG A 62 5.70 -1.55 4.96
CA ARG A 62 4.83 -1.68 6.12
C ARG A 62 5.15 -0.64 7.19
N ALA A 63 6.43 -0.27 7.33
CA ALA A 63 6.90 0.68 8.33
C ALA A 63 6.32 2.10 8.19
N VAL A 64 5.80 2.46 7.02
CA VAL A 64 5.22 3.80 6.77
C VAL A 64 3.69 3.79 6.77
N MET A 65 3.07 2.69 7.21
CA MET A 65 1.62 2.52 7.19
C MET A 65 1.06 2.56 8.62
N LEU A 66 0.17 3.51 8.87
CA LEU A 66 -0.51 3.70 10.15
C LEU A 66 -1.90 3.06 10.11
N ARG A 67 -2.30 2.43 11.23
CA ARG A 67 -3.67 1.94 11.41
C ARG A 67 -4.60 3.14 11.66
N LEU A 68 -5.78 3.09 11.04
CA LEU A 68 -6.88 4.02 11.29
C LEU A 68 -7.65 3.65 12.56
#